data_AF-A0A840V4J5-F1
#
_entry.id   AF-A0A840V4J5-F1
#
_cell.length_a   1.000
_cell.length_b   1.000
_cell.length_c   1.000
_cell.angle_alpha   90.00
_cell.angle_beta   90.00
_cell.angle_gamma   90.00
#
_symmetry.space_group_name_H-M   'P 1'
#
loop_
_entity.id
_entity.type
_entity.pdbx_description
1 polymer ?
#
loop_
_entity_poly.entity_id
_entity_poly.type
_entity_poly.pdbx_seq_one_letter_code
_entity_poly.pdbx_strand_id
1 'polypeptide(L)'
;MKYPIRKTLLVVAGCAIVILVATFVNYRITQHVVERTVIAQQEEMAGKAVNTVEIWLNQQMKILEAAAAVSRANLSDDPQTFQLLDMAMQAGHFTDVYIGTPGGKLIDDARWTPPAHYDPRDRPWYRRG
;
A
#
# COMPACT_ATOMS: atom_id res chain seq x y z
N MET A 1 74.02 0.08 11.57
CA MET A 1 73.26 0.68 12.68
C MET A 1 72.21 -0.34 13.16
N LYS A 2 72.46 -1.06 14.25
CA LYS A 2 71.49 -2.03 14.82
C LYS A 2 70.55 -1.27 15.76
N TYR A 3 69.38 -0.86 15.29
CA TYR A 3 68.34 -0.35 16.18
C TYR A 3 68.03 -1.43 17.23
N PRO A 4 67.94 -1.09 18.53
CA PRO A 4 67.68 -2.10 19.55
C PRO A 4 66.28 -2.67 19.33
N ILE A 5 66.21 -3.92 18.91
CA ILE A 5 65.01 -4.67 18.48
C ILE A 5 63.81 -4.45 19.43
N ARG A 6 64.07 -4.31 20.73
CA ARG A 6 63.08 -4.00 21.77
C ARG A 6 62.35 -2.65 21.55
N LYS A 7 63.05 -1.59 21.13
CA LYS A 7 62.42 -0.28 20.88
C LYS A 7 61.54 -0.31 19.63
N THR A 8 61.97 -1.03 18.59
CA THR A 8 61.19 -1.21 17.36
C THR A 8 59.91 -2.01 17.63
N LEU A 9 59.99 -3.07 18.44
CA LEU A 9 58.82 -3.86 18.88
C LEU A 9 57.79 -3.01 19.64
N LEU A 10 58.24 -2.12 20.54
CA LEU A 10 57.34 -1.23 21.28
C LEU A 10 56.59 -0.25 20.38
N VAL A 11 57.28 0.31 19.37
CA VAL A 11 56.65 1.21 18.39
C VAL A 11 55.63 0.46 17.55
N VAL A 12 55.97 -0.73 17.05
CA VAL A 12 55.04 -1.57 16.27
C VAL A 12 53.82 -1.97 17.10
N ALA A 13 54.00 -2.35 18.36
CA ALA A 13 52.90 -2.66 19.28
C ALA A 13 51.99 -1.44 19.53
N GLY A 14 52.57 -0.25 19.71
CA GLY A 14 51.82 0.99 19.84
C GLY A 14 50.98 1.29 18.60
N CYS A 15 51.58 1.19 17.40
CA CYS A 15 50.85 1.34 16.14
C CYS A 15 49.72 0.31 15.99
N ALA A 16 49.96 -0.95 16.36
CA ALA A 16 48.94 -2.01 16.32
C ALA A 16 47.75 -1.69 17.24
N ILE A 17 48.00 -1.18 18.45
CA ILE A 17 46.95 -0.77 19.38
C ILE A 17 46.12 0.37 18.80
N VAL A 18 46.76 1.38 18.21
CA VAL A 18 46.06 2.51 17.58
C VAL A 18 45.16 2.03 16.43
N ILE A 19 45.67 1.13 15.58
CA ILE A 19 44.89 0.53 14.49
C ILE A 19 43.70 -0.24 15.05
N LEU A 20 43.90 -1.08 16.07
CA LEU A 20 42.82 -1.85 16.70
C LEU A 20 41.72 -0.96 17.28
N VAL A 21 42.09 0.13 17.97
CA VAL A 21 41.12 1.10 18.50
C VAL A 21 40.37 1.79 17.36
N ALA A 22 41.07 2.24 16.32
CA ALA A 22 40.44 2.88 15.17
C ALA A 22 39.47 1.93 14.45
N THR A 23 39.83 0.66 14.28
CA THR A 23 38.96 -0.37 13.69
C THR A 23 37.75 -0.62 14.57
N PHE A 24 37.93 -0.72 15.89
CA PHE A 24 36.81 -0.94 16.82
C PHE A 24 35.82 0.22 16.81
N VAL A 25 36.31 1.47 16.84
CA VAL A 25 35.46 2.67 16.76
C VAL A 25 34.70 2.70 15.43
N ASN A 26 35.39 2.45 14.31
CA ASN A 26 34.74 2.38 12.99
C ASN A 26 33.65 1.30 12.96
N TYR A 27 33.94 0.10 13.46
CA TYR A 27 32.97 -0.99 13.51
C TYR A 27 31.70 -0.59 14.28
N ARG A 28 31.85 0.07 15.43
CA ARG A 28 30.71 0.51 16.25
C ARG A 28 29.89 1.61 15.56
N ILE A 29 30.55 2.56 14.91
CA ILE A 29 29.88 3.61 14.13
C ILE A 29 29.14 2.99 12.95
N THR A 30 29.80 2.15 12.16
CA THR A 30 29.21 1.48 11.01
C THR A 30 28.02 0.63 11.42
N GLN A 31 28.13 -0.15 12.50
CA GLN A 31 27.02 -0.95 13.00
C GLN A 31 25.81 -0.06 13.32
N HIS A 32 26.02 1.04 14.04
CA HIS A 32 24.93 1.94 14.42
C HIS A 32 24.29 2.63 13.22
N VAL A 33 25.10 3.09 12.26
CA VAL A 33 24.60 3.71 11.02
C VAL A 33 23.82 2.69 10.20
N VAL A 34 24.33 1.47 10.03
CA VAL A 34 23.66 0.42 9.27
C VAL A 34 22.30 0.07 9.90
N GLU A 35 22.25 -0.14 11.21
CA GLU A 35 20.99 -0.43 11.92
C GLU A 35 19.96 0.69 11.71
N ARG A 36 20.37 1.96 11.87
CA ARG A 36 19.49 3.12 11.66
C ARG A 36 19.03 3.24 10.21
N THR A 37 19.93 3.05 9.26
CA THR A 37 19.61 3.11 7.82
C THR A 37 18.64 2.02 7.44
N VAL A 38 18.82 0.79 7.93
CA VAL A 38 17.92 -0.33 7.64
C VAL A 38 16.52 -0.07 8.19
N ILE A 39 16.40 0.40 9.44
CA ILE A 39 15.10 0.73 10.03
C ILE A 39 14.41 1.86 9.26
N ALA A 40 15.14 2.95 8.97
CA ALA A 40 14.59 4.08 8.23
C ALA A 40 14.13 3.69 6.82
N GLN A 41 14.88 2.81 6.13
CA GLN A 41 14.48 2.27 4.84
C GLN A 41 13.22 1.42 4.93
N GLN A 42 13.08 0.59 5.97
CA GLN A 42 11.87 -0.21 6.18
C GLN A 42 10.64 0.67 6.43
N GLU A 43 10.78 1.71 7.26
CA GLU A 43 9.71 2.69 7.50
C GLU A 43 9.33 3.44 6.22
N GLU A 44 10.31 3.88 5.43
CA GLU A 44 10.08 4.55 4.14
C GLU A 44 9.36 3.61 3.16
N MET A 45 9.79 2.34 3.08
CA MET A 45 9.13 1.34 2.24
C MET A 45 7.70 1.06 2.67
N ALA A 46 7.45 0.94 3.97
CA ALA A 46 6.11 0.78 4.51
C ALA A 46 5.23 2.00 4.19
N GLY A 47 5.75 3.22 4.38
CA GLY A 47 5.07 4.46 4.04
C GLY A 47 4.74 4.55 2.54
N LYS A 48 5.68 4.17 1.67
CA LYS A 48 5.45 4.09 0.22
C LYS A 48 4.35 3.09 -0.13
N ALA A 49 4.38 1.90 0.47
CA ALA A 49 3.36 0.87 0.23
C ALA A 49 1.97 1.36 0.64
N VAL A 50 1.84 2.00 1.81
CA VAL A 50 0.59 2.62 2.27
C VAL A 50 0.11 3.68 1.27
N ASN A 51 0.98 4.61 0.89
CA ASN A 51 0.65 5.66 -0.08
C ASN A 51 0.22 5.09 -1.44
N THR A 52 0.87 4.03 -1.92
CA THR A 52 0.46 3.35 -3.16
C THR A 52 -0.95 2.75 -3.04
N VAL A 53 -1.26 2.09 -1.92
CA VAL A 53 -2.60 1.54 -1.67
C VAL A 53 -3.64 2.65 -1.56
N GLU A 54 -3.34 3.75 -0.87
CA GLU A 54 -4.23 4.91 -0.76
C GLU A 54 -4.51 5.55 -2.12
N ILE A 55 -3.47 5.77 -2.94
CA ILE A 55 -3.64 6.30 -4.30
C ILE A 55 -4.54 5.39 -5.13
N TRP A 56 -4.29 4.07 -5.09
CA TRP A 56 -5.10 3.10 -5.80
C TRP A 56 -6.56 3.11 -5.32
N LEU A 57 -6.80 3.06 -4.00
CA LEU A 57 -8.16 3.12 -3.43
C LEU A 57 -8.89 4.40 -3.81
N ASN A 58 -8.21 5.54 -3.80
CA ASN A 58 -8.78 6.83 -4.20
C ASN A 58 -9.16 6.85 -5.69
N GLN A 59 -8.39 6.20 -6.55
CA GLN A 59 -8.74 6.04 -7.97
C GLN A 59 -10.00 5.18 -8.12
N GLN A 60 -10.09 4.07 -7.40
CA GLN A 60 -11.28 3.20 -7.43
C GLN A 60 -12.52 3.94 -6.94
N MET A 61 -12.41 4.73 -5.87
CA MET A 61 -13.51 5.52 -5.34
C MET A 61 -14.01 6.55 -6.36
N LYS A 62 -13.09 7.26 -7.04
CA LYS A 62 -13.45 8.25 -8.07
C LYS A 62 -14.24 7.64 -9.24
N ILE A 63 -13.89 6.41 -9.65
CA ILE A 63 -14.61 5.70 -10.71
C ILE A 63 -16.05 5.40 -10.25
N LEU A 64 -16.20 4.87 -9.04
CA LEU A 64 -17.51 4.57 -8.46
C LEU A 64 -18.35 5.84 -8.22
N GLU A 65 -17.74 6.93 -7.75
CA GLU A 65 -18.41 8.22 -7.57
C GLU A 65 -18.90 8.82 -8.89
N ALA A 66 -18.10 8.72 -9.96
CA ALA A 66 -18.50 9.16 -11.29
C ALA A 66 -19.68 8.34 -11.82
N ALA A 67 -19.64 7.02 -11.68
CA ALA A 67 -20.75 6.15 -12.04
C ALA A 67 -22.01 6.44 -11.19
N ALA A 68 -21.83 6.65 -9.88
CA ALA A 68 -22.93 7.01 -8.98
C ALA A 68 -23.57 8.36 -9.35
N ALA A 69 -22.77 9.36 -9.74
CA ALA A 69 -23.28 10.67 -10.14
C ALA A 69 -24.19 10.60 -11.37
N VAL A 70 -23.83 9.77 -12.37
CA VAL A 70 -24.64 9.57 -13.58
C VAL A 70 -25.90 8.76 -13.26
N SER A 71 -25.77 7.68 -12.49
CA SER A 71 -26.92 6.82 -12.14
C SER A 71 -27.97 7.54 -11.28
N ARG A 72 -27.58 8.44 -10.35
CA ARG A 72 -28.54 9.20 -9.53
C ARG A 72 -29.51 10.04 -10.35
N ALA A 73 -29.14 10.46 -11.56
CA ALA A 73 -30.01 11.23 -12.43
C ALA A 73 -31.08 10.36 -13.10
N ASN A 74 -30.82 9.06 -13.33
CA ASN A 74 -31.68 8.14 -14.08
C ASN A 74 -31.57 6.70 -13.55
N LEU A 75 -31.91 6.45 -12.28
CA LEU A 75 -31.91 5.09 -11.71
C LEU A 75 -33.04 4.25 -12.31
N SER A 76 -32.72 3.53 -13.38
CA SER A 76 -33.66 2.64 -14.06
C SER A 76 -32.99 1.30 -14.37
N ASP A 77 -33.80 0.26 -14.47
CA ASP A 77 -33.35 -1.04 -14.98
C ASP A 77 -33.33 -0.99 -16.51
N ASP A 78 -32.44 -0.16 -17.05
CA ASP A 78 -32.38 0.17 -18.47
C ASP A 78 -30.98 -0.10 -19.07
N PRO A 79 -30.88 -0.23 -20.41
CA PRO A 79 -29.60 -0.50 -21.06
C PRO A 79 -28.51 0.54 -20.78
N GLN A 80 -28.90 1.80 -20.49
CA GLN A 80 -27.95 2.86 -20.17
C GLN A 80 -27.28 2.65 -18.82
N THR A 81 -28.07 2.26 -17.80
CA THR A 81 -27.55 1.93 -16.48
C THR A 81 -26.62 0.71 -16.55
N PHE A 82 -26.98 -0.33 -17.30
CA PHE A 82 -26.10 -1.49 -17.50
C PHE A 82 -24.77 -1.13 -18.18
N GLN A 83 -24.83 -0.34 -19.26
CA GLN A 83 -23.62 0.13 -19.92
C GLN A 83 -22.72 0.95 -18.99
N LEU A 84 -23.31 1.76 -18.10
CA LEU A 84 -22.56 2.51 -17.11
C LEU A 84 -21.86 1.59 -16.08
N LEU A 85 -22.54 0.53 -15.63
CA LEU A 85 -21.97 -0.45 -14.71
C LEU A 85 -20.82 -1.23 -15.36
N ASP A 86 -20.98 -1.67 -16.61
CA ASP A 86 -19.92 -2.34 -17.37
C ASP A 86 -18.70 -1.42 -17.58
N MET A 87 -18.92 -0.15 -17.95
CA MET A 87 -17.83 0.82 -18.07
C MET A 87 -17.09 1.03 -16.74
N ALA A 88 -17.82 1.14 -15.63
CA ALA A 88 -17.21 1.29 -14.31
C ALA A 88 -16.43 0.03 -13.91
N MET A 89 -16.97 -1.15 -14.18
CA MET A 89 -16.34 -2.44 -13.95
C MET A 89 -15.01 -2.56 -14.71
N GLN A 90 -15.02 -2.24 -16.01
CA GLN A 90 -13.83 -2.27 -16.86
C GLN A 90 -12.80 -1.22 -16.44
N ALA A 91 -13.22 0.01 -16.15
CA ALA A 91 -12.33 1.10 -15.76
C ALA A 91 -11.64 0.86 -14.41
N GLY A 92 -12.36 0.28 -13.44
CA GLY A 92 -11.83 -0.01 -12.11
C GLY A 92 -11.19 -1.38 -11.97
N HIS A 93 -11.34 -2.26 -12.98
CA HIS A 93 -11.02 -3.69 -12.87
C HIS A 93 -11.74 -4.36 -11.69
N PHE A 94 -12.98 -3.94 -11.42
CA PHE A 94 -13.80 -4.56 -10.38
C PHE A 94 -14.23 -5.96 -10.80
N THR A 95 -14.39 -6.86 -9.83
CA THR A 95 -15.01 -8.16 -10.09
C THR A 95 -16.48 -7.99 -10.45
N ASP A 96 -17.14 -6.99 -9.87
CA ASP A 96 -18.56 -6.71 -10.07
C ASP A 96 -18.89 -5.26 -9.64
N VAL A 97 -19.85 -4.62 -10.31
CA VAL A 97 -20.36 -3.29 -9.99
C VAL A 97 -21.89 -3.31 -10.11
N TYR A 98 -22.57 -2.98 -9.01
CA TYR A 98 -24.02 -3.08 -8.91
C TYR A 98 -24.61 -1.92 -8.10
N ILE A 99 -25.91 -1.72 -8.27
CA ILE A 99 -26.67 -0.68 -7.58
C ILE A 99 -27.76 -1.33 -6.73
N GLY A 100 -27.72 -1.08 -5.42
CA GLY A 100 -28.86 -1.30 -4.55
C GLY A 100 -29.81 -0.11 -4.62
N THR A 101 -31.08 -0.36 -4.94
CA THR A 101 -32.12 0.68 -4.93
C THR A 101 -32.81 0.76 -3.57
N PRO A 102 -33.41 1.92 -3.20
CA PRO A 102 -34.20 2.04 -1.97
C PRO A 102 -35.40 1.08 -1.89
N GLY A 103 -35.90 0.63 -3.05
CA GLY A 103 -36.96 -0.36 -3.17
C GLY A 103 -36.53 -1.81 -2.88
N GLY A 104 -35.26 -2.06 -2.55
CA GLY A 104 -34.73 -3.39 -2.28
C GLY A 104 -34.37 -4.20 -3.54
N LYS A 105 -34.43 -3.58 -4.72
CA LYS A 105 -33.96 -4.19 -5.97
C LYS A 105 -32.44 -3.98 -6.11
N LEU A 106 -31.74 -5.04 -6.51
CA LEU A 106 -30.37 -5.00 -6.98
C LEU A 106 -30.36 -4.89 -8.51
N ILE A 107 -29.63 -3.92 -9.05
CA ILE A 107 -29.37 -3.77 -10.49
C ILE A 107 -27.91 -4.16 -10.71
N ASP A 108 -27.67 -5.17 -11.52
CA ASP A 108 -26.37 -5.79 -11.78
C ASP A 108 -26.31 -6.18 -13.26
N ASP A 109 -25.22 -5.81 -13.93
CA ASP A 109 -24.99 -6.11 -15.35
C ASP A 109 -24.87 -7.61 -15.62
N ALA A 110 -24.36 -8.40 -14.67
CA ALA A 110 -24.31 -9.85 -14.77
C ALA A 110 -25.71 -10.51 -14.69
N ARG A 111 -26.77 -9.71 -14.50
CA ARG A 111 -28.18 -10.13 -14.34
C ARG A 111 -28.34 -11.23 -13.30
N TRP A 112 -27.49 -11.20 -12.28
CA TRP A 112 -27.61 -12.14 -11.18
C TRP A 112 -28.98 -11.93 -10.52
N THR A 113 -29.75 -13.02 -10.42
CA THR A 113 -31.05 -12.97 -9.74
C THR A 113 -30.81 -13.30 -8.27
N PRO A 114 -30.94 -12.32 -7.37
CA PRO A 114 -30.70 -12.55 -5.96
C PRO A 114 -31.75 -13.51 -5.37
N PRO A 115 -31.41 -14.33 -4.36
CA PRO A 115 -32.38 -15.16 -3.64
C PRO A 115 -33.53 -14.32 -3.07
N ALA A 116 -34.71 -14.94 -2.87
CA ALA A 116 -35.92 -14.22 -2.40
C ALA A 116 -35.76 -13.51 -1.04
N HIS A 117 -34.77 -13.90 -0.23
CA HIS A 117 -34.47 -13.31 1.08
C HIS A 117 -33.31 -12.29 1.04
N TYR A 118 -32.75 -12.03 -0.13
CA TYR A 118 -31.63 -11.09 -0.28
C TYR A 118 -32.16 -9.67 -0.42
N ASP A 119 -31.81 -8.82 0.55
CA ASP A 119 -32.08 -7.39 0.50
C ASP A 119 -30.75 -6.62 0.41
N PRO A 120 -30.51 -5.82 -0.65
CA PRO A 120 -29.31 -4.99 -0.75
C PRO A 120 -29.18 -4.00 0.42
N ARG A 121 -30.28 -3.57 1.03
CA ARG A 121 -30.29 -2.58 2.13
C ARG A 121 -29.75 -3.15 3.43
N ASP A 122 -29.77 -4.47 3.58
CA ASP A 122 -29.18 -5.16 4.74
C ASP A 122 -27.67 -5.36 4.63
N ARG A 123 -27.08 -5.02 3.47
CA ARG A 123 -25.68 -5.27 3.21
C ARG A 123 -24.80 -4.17 3.81
N PRO A 124 -23.62 -4.50 4.35
CA PRO A 124 -22.75 -3.50 4.97
C PRO A 124 -22.32 -2.39 4.01
N TRP A 125 -22.12 -2.70 2.73
CA TRP A 125 -21.78 -1.70 1.71
C TRP A 125 -22.91 -0.70 1.46
N TYR A 126 -24.18 -1.10 1.63
CA TYR A 126 -25.31 -0.20 1.48
C TYR A 126 -25.45 0.70 2.71
N ARG A 127 -25.26 0.14 3.91
CA ARG A 127 -25.41 0.90 5.17
C ARG A 127 -24.25 1.83 5.49
N ARG A 128 -23.07 1.59 4.92
CA ARG A 128 -21.86 2.40 5.13
C ARG A 128 -21.59 3.40 4.00
N GLY A 129 -22.32 3.28 2.89
CA GLY A 129 -22.22 4.17 1.73
C GLY A 129 -22.96 5.49 1.92
#